data_AF-A0A671MMS3-F1
#
_entry.id   AF-A0A671MMS3-F1
#
_cell.length_a   1.000
_cell.length_b   1.000
_cell.length_c   1.000
_cell.angle_alpha   90.00
_cell.angle_beta   90.00
_cell.angle_gamma   90.00
#
_symmetry.space_group_name_H-M   'P 1'
#
loop_
_entity.id
_entity.type
_entity.pdbx_description
1 polymer ?
#
loop_
_entity_poly.entity_id
_entity_poly.type
_entity_poly.pdbx_seq_one_letter_code
_entity_poly.pdbx_strand_id
1 'polypeptide(L)'
;PRSIPSIHVPSPAVPKLTMAKCRRNVENFLEACRRIGVPQDSLCSAGDVLKGEVVCVFRLVQALLSLAPPPLHSAPSTQLAGFALFYLSIMSLLCALYCHLVVF
;
A
#
# COMPACT_ATOMS: atom_id res chain seq x y z
N PRO A 1 8.83 13.28 -15.09
CA PRO A 1 10.00 13.64 -14.25
C PRO A 1 9.93 12.83 -12.94
N ARG A 2 11.05 12.37 -12.38
CA ARG A 2 11.02 11.66 -11.09
C ARG A 2 10.77 12.66 -9.96
N SER A 3 9.78 12.39 -9.10
CA SER A 3 9.48 13.23 -7.92
C SER A 3 10.67 13.32 -6.96
N ILE A 4 11.50 12.27 -6.92
CA ILE A 4 12.78 12.24 -6.20
C ILE A 4 13.90 12.04 -7.24
N PRO A 5 14.79 13.04 -7.45
CA PRO A 5 15.81 12.99 -8.51
C PRO A 5 16.86 11.89 -8.31
N SER A 6 17.26 11.67 -7.05
CA SER A 6 18.34 10.75 -6.68
C SER A 6 18.05 10.05 -5.36
N ILE A 7 18.37 8.76 -5.30
CA ILE A 7 18.23 7.88 -4.14
C ILE A 7 19.56 7.18 -3.94
N HIS A 8 20.14 7.30 -2.74
CA HIS A 8 21.34 6.57 -2.40
C HIS A 8 20.98 5.11 -2.14
N VAL A 9 21.48 4.21 -2.97
CA VAL A 9 21.34 2.76 -2.80
C VAL A 9 22.67 2.16 -2.36
N PRO A 10 22.67 1.08 -1.55
CA PRO A 10 23.90 0.36 -1.23
C PRO A 10 24.54 -0.19 -2.50
N SER A 11 25.88 -0.24 -2.55
CA SER A 11 26.61 -0.81 -3.68
C SER A 11 26.99 -2.26 -3.40
N PRO A 12 27.26 -3.10 -4.42
CA PRO A 12 27.63 -4.50 -4.22
C PRO A 12 28.87 -4.67 -3.31
N ALA A 13 29.81 -3.72 -3.37
CA ALA A 13 31.01 -3.69 -2.52
C ALA A 13 30.78 -3.01 -1.16
N VAL A 14 29.66 -2.33 -0.96
CA VAL A 14 29.28 -1.65 0.29
C VAL A 14 27.83 -2.01 0.63
N PRO A 15 27.62 -3.17 1.28
CA PRO A 15 26.28 -3.76 1.45
C PRO A 15 25.37 -2.95 2.38
N LYS A 16 25.93 -1.99 3.14
CA LYS A 16 25.16 -1.13 4.05
C LYS A 16 25.36 0.33 3.72
N LEU A 17 24.23 1.02 3.57
CA LEU A 17 24.20 2.46 3.39
C LEU A 17 24.60 3.16 4.71
N THR A 18 25.46 4.16 4.64
CA THR A 18 25.81 4.94 5.83
C THR A 18 24.59 5.70 6.35
N MET A 19 24.52 5.95 7.66
CA MET A 19 23.39 6.67 8.25
C MET A 19 23.19 8.06 7.67
N ALA A 20 24.27 8.74 7.25
CA ALA A 20 24.19 10.03 6.57
C ALA A 20 23.47 9.93 5.20
N LYS A 21 23.77 8.90 4.41
CA LYS A 21 23.12 8.65 3.12
C LYS A 21 21.65 8.22 3.31
N CYS A 22 21.37 7.41 4.33
CA CYS A 22 20.00 7.02 4.69
C CYS A 22 19.16 8.24 5.09
N ARG A 23 19.69 9.09 5.97
CA ARG A 23 19.07 10.37 6.35
C ARG A 23 18.76 11.25 5.14
N ARG A 24 19.71 11.40 4.21
CA ARG A 24 19.50 12.19 3.01
C ARG A 24 18.42 11.63 2.08
N ASN A 25 18.26 10.31 2.01
CA ASN A 25 17.14 9.70 1.29
C ASN A 25 15.79 10.08 1.92
N VAL A 26 15.71 10.04 3.25
CA VAL A 26 14.49 10.43 4.00
C VAL A 26 14.18 11.91 3.79
N GLU A 27 15.18 12.79 3.88
CA GLU A 27 15.01 14.23 3.63
C GLU A 27 14.52 14.52 2.20
N ASN A 28 15.10 13.85 1.19
CA ASN A 28 14.67 13.97 -0.19
C ASN A 28 13.22 13.50 -0.39
N PHE A 29 12.82 12.42 0.29
CA PHE A 29 11.45 11.92 0.26
C PHE A 29 10.46 12.93 0.89
N LEU A 30 10.77 13.43 2.09
CA LEU A 30 9.93 14.41 2.79
C LEU A 30 9.78 15.71 1.99
N GLU A 31 10.85 16.15 1.34
CA GLU A 31 10.83 17.32 0.46
C GLU A 31 9.95 17.07 -0.77
N ALA A 32 10.01 15.88 -1.37
CA ALA A 32 9.09 15.52 -2.45
C ALA A 32 7.62 15.48 -1.97
N CYS A 33 7.36 14.93 -0.78
CA CYS A 33 6.03 14.93 -0.16
C CYS A 33 5.48 16.34 0.04
N ARG A 34 6.33 17.27 0.50
CA ARG A 34 5.97 18.69 0.63
C ARG A 34 5.59 19.31 -0.71
N ARG A 35 6.38 19.04 -1.76
CA ARG A 35 6.13 19.59 -3.12
C ARG A 35 4.83 19.11 -3.75
N ILE A 36 4.40 17.89 -3.45
CA ILE A 36 3.13 17.35 -3.95
C ILE A 36 1.92 17.75 -3.09
N GLY A 37 2.12 18.55 -2.03
CA GLY A 37 1.04 19.14 -1.24
C GLY A 37 0.67 18.40 0.04
N VAL A 38 1.54 17.53 0.58
CA VAL A 38 1.30 16.95 1.91
C VAL A 38 1.29 18.07 2.98
N PRO A 39 0.26 18.16 3.84
CA PRO A 39 0.19 19.13 4.92
C PRO A 39 1.39 19.03 5.86
N GLN A 40 1.91 20.18 6.34
CA GLN A 40 3.09 20.17 7.23
C GLN A 40 2.84 19.41 8.54
N ASP A 41 1.61 19.44 9.05
CA ASP A 41 1.22 18.74 10.28
C ASP A 41 1.22 17.20 10.15
N SER A 42 1.20 16.71 8.91
CA SER A 42 1.28 15.29 8.56
C SER A 42 2.70 14.87 8.15
N LEU A 43 3.64 15.81 7.99
CA LEU A 43 5.03 15.50 7.66
C LEU A 43 5.81 15.10 8.92
N CYS A 44 6.67 14.11 8.76
CA CYS A 44 7.61 13.68 9.80
C CYS A 44 8.93 14.40 9.72
N SER A 45 9.66 14.46 10.83
CA SER A 45 11.09 14.76 10.75
C SER A 45 11.86 13.53 10.26
N ALA A 46 13.02 13.74 9.64
CA ALA A 46 13.90 12.64 9.27
C ALA A 46 14.34 11.82 10.50
N GLY A 47 14.39 12.43 11.69
CA GLY A 47 14.67 11.72 12.93
C GLY A 47 13.59 10.71 13.30
N ASP A 48 12.32 11.09 13.15
CA ASP A 48 11.18 10.23 13.52
C ASP A 48 11.08 9.03 12.58
N VAL A 49 11.27 9.25 11.28
CA VAL A 49 11.30 8.17 10.28
C VAL A 49 12.47 7.22 10.53
N LEU A 50 13.68 7.73 10.79
CA LEU A 50 14.85 6.89 11.07
C LEU A 50 14.75 6.12 12.39
N LYS A 51 14.02 6.66 13.38
CA LYS A 51 13.70 5.97 14.63
C LYS A 51 12.56 4.97 14.50
N GLY A 52 11.82 5.00 13.39
CA GLY A 52 10.65 4.15 13.17
C GLY A 52 9.42 4.58 13.98
N GLU A 53 9.20 5.89 14.14
CA GLU A 53 8.01 6.42 14.81
C GLU A 53 6.76 6.11 13.96
N VAL A 54 5.99 5.13 14.40
CA VAL A 54 4.89 4.53 13.63
C VAL A 54 3.76 5.51 13.39
N VAL A 55 3.42 6.35 14.37
CA VAL A 55 2.25 7.22 14.32
C VAL A 55 2.45 8.30 13.26
N CYS A 56 3.64 8.89 13.18
CA CYS A 56 3.99 9.90 12.22
C CYS A 56 4.07 9.29 10.82
N VAL A 57 4.77 8.16 10.66
CA VAL A 57 4.89 7.49 9.36
C VAL A 57 3.50 7.12 8.84
N PHE A 58 2.61 6.62 9.70
CA PHE A 58 1.23 6.34 9.35
C PHE A 58 0.49 7.59 8.85
N ARG A 59 0.54 8.71 9.59
CA ARG A 59 -0.09 9.98 9.19
C ARG A 59 0.42 10.48 7.84
N LEU A 60 1.74 10.41 7.62
CA LEU A 60 2.37 10.79 6.36
C LEU A 60 1.87 9.91 5.20
N VAL A 61 1.85 8.60 5.37
CA VAL A 61 1.37 7.65 4.36
C VAL A 61 -0.12 7.87 4.08
N GLN A 62 -0.93 8.08 5.12
CA GLN A 62 -2.36 8.37 4.95
C GLN A 62 -2.59 9.66 4.16
N ALA A 63 -1.85 10.73 4.47
CA ALA A 63 -1.92 11.97 3.71
C ALA A 63 -1.51 11.77 2.24
N LEU A 64 -0.44 11.01 1.98
CA LEU A 64 -0.02 10.65 0.62
C LEU A 64 -1.09 9.87 -0.14
N LEU A 65 -1.74 8.90 0.50
CA LEU A 65 -2.83 8.13 -0.10
C LEU A 65 -4.05 8.99 -0.41
N SER A 66 -4.34 10.01 0.40
CA SER A 66 -5.43 10.96 0.14
C SER A 66 -5.16 11.90 -1.05
N LEU A 67 -3.88 12.15 -1.35
CA LEU A 67 -3.43 12.94 -2.50
C LEU A 67 -3.31 12.10 -3.77
N ALA A 68 -3.20 10.78 -3.64
CA ALA A 68 -3.16 9.90 -4.79
C ALA A 68 -4.51 9.98 -5.52
N PRO A 69 -4.51 10.08 -6.86
CA PRO A 69 -5.74 9.85 -7.61
C PRO A 69 -6.29 8.50 -7.19
N PRO A 70 -7.64 8.34 -7.12
CA PRO A 70 -8.22 7.07 -6.75
C PRO A 70 -7.55 6.01 -7.61
N PRO A 71 -7.03 4.93 -7.01
CA PRO A 71 -6.48 3.85 -7.80
C PRO A 71 -7.54 3.52 -8.85
N LEU A 72 -7.13 3.36 -10.10
CA LEU A 72 -7.96 2.74 -11.13
C LEU A 72 -8.29 1.33 -10.61
N HIS A 73 -9.25 1.25 -9.70
CA HIS A 73 -9.82 0.03 -9.19
C HIS A 73 -10.65 -0.51 -10.34
N SER A 74 -9.99 -1.24 -11.23
CA SER A 74 -10.56 -2.49 -11.70
C SER A 74 -10.80 -3.34 -10.45
N ALA A 75 -11.94 -3.11 -9.79
CA ALA A 75 -12.31 -3.69 -8.50
C ALA A 75 -12.16 -5.22 -8.57
N PRO A 76 -11.18 -5.82 -7.87
CA PRO A 76 -11.10 -7.28 -7.76
C PRO A 76 -12.29 -7.84 -6.97
N SER A 77 -12.92 -6.98 -6.15
CA SER A 77 -14.02 -7.33 -5.24
C SER A 77 -15.30 -7.73 -5.96
N THR A 78 -15.66 -7.07 -7.08
CA THR A 78 -16.90 -7.39 -7.80
C THR A 78 -16.80 -8.75 -8.50
N GLN A 79 -15.64 -9.07 -9.08
CA GLN A 79 -15.39 -10.36 -9.74
C GLN A 79 -15.33 -11.51 -8.71
N LEU A 80 -14.69 -11.27 -7.56
CA LEU A 80 -14.63 -12.25 -6.48
C LEU A 80 -16.01 -12.52 -5.86
N ALA A 81 -16.82 -11.46 -5.66
CA ALA A 81 -18.18 -11.60 -5.16
C ALA A 81 -19.08 -12.37 -6.15
N GLY A 82 -18.96 -12.08 -7.45
CA GLY A 82 -19.67 -12.82 -8.50
C GLY A 82 -19.29 -14.30 -8.55
N PHE A 83 -18.00 -14.60 -8.46
CA PHE A 83 -17.51 -15.98 -8.39
C PHE A 83 -18.01 -16.72 -7.15
N ALA A 84 -18.01 -16.07 -5.98
CA ALA A 84 -18.51 -16.64 -4.73
C ALA A 84 -20.00 -16.96 -4.81
N LEU A 85 -20.82 -16.04 -5.33
CA LEU A 85 -22.27 -16.26 -5.52
C LEU A 85 -22.55 -17.40 -6.50
N PHE A 86 -21.82 -17.46 -7.61
CA PHE A 86 -21.93 -18.56 -8.56
C PHE A 86 -21.60 -19.91 -7.92
N TYR A 87 -20.48 -20.00 -7.20
CA TYR A 87 -20.08 -21.22 -6.50
C TYR A 87 -21.13 -21.68 -5.48
N LEU A 88 -21.63 -20.77 -4.65
CA LEU A 88 -22.66 -21.08 -3.64
C LEU A 88 -23.95 -21.57 -4.30
N SER A 89 -24.37 -20.98 -5.42
CA SER A 89 -25.56 -21.42 -6.16
C SER A 89 -25.44 -22.84 -6.71
N ILE A 90 -24.28 -23.17 -7.31
CA ILE A 90 -24.00 -24.52 -7.83
C ILE A 90 -23.97 -25.54 -6.69
N MET A 91 -23.28 -25.25 -5.59
CA MET A 91 -23.20 -26.17 -4.44
C MET A 91 -24.57 -26.42 -3.80
N SER A 92 -25.41 -25.38 -3.71
CA SER A 92 -26.78 -25.53 -3.20
C SER A 92 -27.64 -26.41 -4.12
N LEU A 93 -27.54 -26.24 -5.44
CA LEU A 93 -28.28 -27.05 -6.40
C LEU A 93 -27.84 -28.52 -6.36
N LEU A 94 -26.53 -28.77 -6.30
CA LEU A 94 -25.97 -30.11 -6.15
C LEU A 94 -26.43 -30.76 -4.84
N CYS A 95 -26.45 -30.01 -3.74
CA CYS A 95 -26.95 -30.48 -2.46
C CYS A 95 -28.44 -30.83 -2.50
N ALA A 96 -29.27 -29.96 -3.09
CA ALA A 96 -30.70 -30.22 -3.24
C ALA A 96 -30.99 -31.45 -4.13
N LEU A 97 -30.26 -31.59 -5.24
CA LEU A 97 -30.37 -32.77 -6.13
C LEU A 97 -29.92 -34.04 -5.41
N TYR A 98 -28.82 -34.00 -4.68
CA TYR A 98 -28.35 -35.11 -3.86
C TYR A 98 -29.39 -35.50 -2.82
N CYS A 99 -29.93 -34.55 -2.06
CA CYS A 99 -30.99 -34.81 -1.09
C CYS A 99 -32.22 -35.41 -1.76
N HIS A 100 -32.63 -34.91 -2.93
CA HIS A 100 -33.76 -35.47 -3.67
C HIS A 100 -33.49 -36.92 -4.13
N LEU A 101 -32.28 -37.24 -4.59
CA LEU A 101 -31.91 -38.59 -5.05
C LEU A 101 -31.68 -39.60 -3.92
N VAL A 102 -31.47 -39.13 -2.69
CA VAL A 102 -31.23 -39.97 -1.51
C VAL A 102 -32.51 -40.15 -0.69
N VAL A 103 -33.39 -39.15 -0.70
CA VAL A 103 -34.67 -39.16 0.03
C VAL A 103 -35.81 -39.77 -0.80
N PHE A 104 -35.71 -39.78 -2.13
CA PHE A 104 -36.60 -40.51 -3.05
C PHE A 104 -35.83 -41.62 -3.75
#